data_AF-A0A7X7S1C3-F1
#
_entry.id   AF-A0A7X7S1C3-F1
#
_cell.length_a   1.000
_cell.length_b   1.000
_cell.length_c   1.000
_cell.angle_alpha   90.00
_cell.angle_beta   90.00
_cell.angle_gamma   90.00
#
_symmetry.space_group_name_H-M   'P 1'
#
loop_
_entity.id
_entity.type
_entity.pdbx_description
1 polymer ?
#
loop_
_entity_poly.entity_id
_entity_poly.type
_entity_poly.pdbx_seq_one_letter_code
_entity_poly.pdbx_strand_id
1 'polypeptide(L)'
;MGKRECFLTTSLMFLTAVIFHAPASQSQTNYTSIKPGTVWLADDGVHIDCHGGNIIYSQEKNRFFWYGEHYANPAGVACYSSSDLYTWTKEGIVLQKGVIQVCERPKVIYSPSIDKYVMWFHYDNSTYTLAHLAVATADSATGQFTMLKHFLPNGHQSRDIGMFTDTTGKTYIIYSADQTNLTIRMVELTEDYTDITTNDVDLNTHCEGPGVCKYKGNYYMITSPCLGWNPGRATWYMSPRVNGTYQNKGDPCINDINHNTFNSQSCFIFKVPGYIDAYIYMGDRWNGYGNKNSQYVFLPIEFSPTGALQLRFRESWSLEEVFTPAVNTKAPRPVQTLRKVADKNTVYDIRGRKLSASALNSSISAPSPKNAGIYIVTPSNGAPARIIIGN
;
A
#
# COMPACT_ATOMS: atom_id res chain seq x y z
N MET A 1 54.84 17.47 -78.37
CA MET A 1 55.17 17.36 -76.93
C MET A 1 53.91 17.67 -76.13
N GLY A 2 53.44 16.72 -75.32
CA GLY A 2 52.23 16.89 -74.50
C GLY A 2 51.87 15.57 -73.83
N LYS A 3 52.66 15.16 -72.83
CA LYS A 3 52.36 13.99 -72.00
C LYS A 3 51.19 14.35 -71.09
N ARG A 4 50.11 13.56 -71.14
CA ARG A 4 49.01 13.59 -70.17
C ARG A 4 49.42 12.76 -68.97
N GLU A 5 49.47 13.38 -67.79
CA GLU A 5 49.67 12.67 -66.53
C GLU A 5 48.31 12.14 -66.02
N CYS A 6 48.28 10.85 -65.68
CA CYS A 6 47.14 10.17 -65.11
C CYS A 6 47.38 10.06 -63.60
N PHE A 7 46.58 10.76 -62.79
CA PHE A 7 46.63 10.65 -61.34
C PHE A 7 45.73 9.48 -60.88
N LEU A 8 46.35 8.45 -60.31
CA LEU A 8 45.67 7.34 -59.65
C LEU A 8 45.40 7.76 -58.19
N THR A 9 44.15 8.05 -57.84
CA THR A 9 43.75 8.26 -56.44
C THR A 9 43.39 6.92 -55.81
N THR A 10 44.22 6.44 -54.88
CA THR A 10 43.92 5.30 -54.01
C THR A 10 42.97 5.74 -52.89
N SER A 11 41.68 5.39 -53.00
CA SER A 11 40.73 5.51 -51.89
C SER A 11 40.98 4.44 -50.84
N LEU A 12 41.45 4.85 -49.67
CA LEU A 12 41.58 4.00 -48.48
C LEU A 12 40.21 3.94 -47.80
N MET A 13 39.50 2.81 -47.91
CA MET A 13 38.26 2.56 -47.15
C MET A 13 38.61 2.31 -45.67
N PHE A 14 38.27 3.26 -44.79
CA PHE A 14 38.24 3.03 -43.35
C PHE A 14 36.99 2.24 -42.97
N LEU A 15 37.17 0.97 -42.63
CA LEU A 15 36.11 0.14 -42.06
C LEU A 15 35.96 0.50 -40.56
N THR A 16 35.04 1.40 -40.22
CA THR A 16 34.68 1.67 -38.83
C THR A 16 33.92 0.48 -38.27
N ALA A 17 34.57 -0.31 -37.41
CA ALA A 17 33.90 -1.36 -36.64
C ALA A 17 32.92 -0.72 -35.65
N VAL A 18 31.63 -0.86 -35.90
CA VAL A 18 30.58 -0.51 -34.94
C VAL A 18 30.54 -1.60 -33.87
N ILE A 19 31.14 -1.34 -32.71
CA ILE A 19 31.05 -2.21 -31.55
C ILE A 19 29.65 -2.02 -30.93
N PHE A 20 28.73 -2.92 -31.25
CA PHE A 20 27.48 -3.06 -30.52
C PHE A 20 27.79 -3.52 -29.09
N HIS A 21 27.79 -2.58 -28.15
CA HIS A 21 27.75 -2.91 -26.73
C HIS A 21 26.35 -3.45 -26.43
N ALA A 22 26.22 -4.77 -26.28
CA ALA A 22 25.03 -5.33 -25.65
C ALA A 22 24.91 -4.69 -24.27
N PRO A 23 23.75 -4.11 -23.88
CA PRO A 23 23.57 -3.60 -22.54
C PRO A 23 23.83 -4.74 -21.57
N ALA A 24 24.68 -4.49 -20.57
CA ALA A 24 24.89 -5.44 -19.49
C ALA A 24 23.53 -5.78 -18.89
N SER A 25 23.16 -7.06 -18.89
CA SER A 25 21.94 -7.52 -18.22
C SER A 25 22.12 -7.25 -16.73
N GLN A 26 21.57 -6.15 -16.23
CA GLN A 26 21.55 -5.84 -14.82
C GLN A 26 20.71 -6.93 -14.13
N SER A 27 21.29 -7.62 -13.15
CA SER A 27 20.59 -8.65 -12.39
C SER A 27 19.38 -8.02 -11.69
N GLN A 28 18.19 -8.56 -11.91
CA GLN A 28 16.98 -8.12 -11.22
C GLN A 28 17.18 -8.24 -9.71
N THR A 29 16.92 -7.15 -8.97
CA THR A 29 16.96 -7.19 -7.51
C THR A 29 15.67 -7.82 -7.01
N ASN A 30 15.76 -8.93 -6.27
CA ASN A 30 14.62 -9.60 -5.67
C ASN A 30 14.80 -9.66 -4.15
N TYR A 31 13.74 -9.33 -3.42
CA TYR A 31 13.70 -9.37 -1.96
C TYR A 31 12.71 -10.43 -1.47
N THR A 32 13.01 -11.03 -0.32
CA THR A 32 12.12 -11.98 0.37
C THR A 32 11.68 -11.47 1.75
N SER A 33 12.12 -10.26 2.11
CA SER A 33 11.89 -9.63 3.41
C SER A 33 12.05 -8.11 3.31
N ILE A 34 11.43 -7.40 4.24
CA ILE A 34 11.63 -5.97 4.44
C ILE A 34 12.82 -5.78 5.38
N LYS A 35 13.72 -4.85 5.04
CA LYS A 35 14.89 -4.46 5.83
C LYS A 35 14.78 -2.99 6.24
N PRO A 36 14.20 -2.70 7.43
CA PRO A 36 13.89 -1.34 7.84
C PRO A 36 15.14 -0.47 7.97
N GLY A 37 15.12 0.68 7.31
CA GLY A 37 16.16 1.71 7.42
C GLY A 37 17.42 1.43 6.58
N THR A 38 17.40 0.43 5.70
CA THR A 38 18.46 0.22 4.71
C THR A 38 18.08 0.85 3.37
N VAL A 39 19.03 0.91 2.44
CA VAL A 39 18.74 1.19 1.02
C VAL A 39 17.75 0.14 0.49
N TRP A 40 16.70 0.59 -0.20
CA TRP A 40 15.69 -0.28 -0.80
C TRP A 40 15.65 0.01 -2.30
N LEU A 41 16.17 -0.92 -3.09
CA LEU A 41 16.22 -0.80 -4.54
C LEU A 41 14.92 -1.37 -5.14
N ALA A 42 14.46 -0.78 -6.23
CA ALA A 42 13.49 -1.38 -7.11
C ALA A 42 14.13 -2.55 -7.90
N ASP A 43 13.32 -3.27 -8.65
CA ASP A 43 13.74 -4.42 -9.45
C ASP A 43 14.80 -4.07 -10.52
N ASP A 44 14.78 -2.83 -11.01
CA ASP A 44 15.78 -2.24 -11.91
C ASP A 44 17.11 -1.85 -11.22
N GLY A 45 17.20 -2.01 -9.90
CA GLY A 45 18.38 -1.68 -9.10
C GLY A 45 18.52 -0.19 -8.76
N VAL A 46 17.51 0.64 -9.05
CA VAL A 46 17.47 2.06 -8.65
C VAL A 46 16.83 2.20 -7.27
N HIS A 47 17.36 3.08 -6.42
CA HIS A 47 16.75 3.34 -5.11
C HIS A 47 15.31 3.87 -5.28
N ILE A 48 14.40 3.34 -4.46
CA ILE A 48 13.00 3.76 -4.45
C ILE A 48 12.92 5.21 -3.93
N ASP A 49 12.34 6.12 -4.73
CA ASP A 49 12.11 7.53 -4.41
C ASP A 49 10.59 7.75 -4.33
N CYS A 50 10.03 7.42 -3.16
CA CYS A 50 8.59 7.29 -2.92
C CYS A 50 8.25 7.51 -1.42
N HIS A 51 8.19 8.76 -0.99
CA HIS A 51 8.21 9.14 0.43
C HIS A 51 6.84 9.60 0.98
N GLY A 52 6.61 9.41 2.28
CA GLY A 52 5.49 10.04 3.00
C GLY A 52 4.07 9.61 2.60
N GLY A 53 3.91 8.71 1.63
CA GLY A 53 2.61 8.37 1.05
C GLY A 53 1.98 7.09 1.61
N ASN A 54 1.25 6.35 0.78
CA ASN A 54 0.56 5.12 1.19
C ASN A 54 0.65 3.99 0.16
N ILE A 55 0.34 2.79 0.64
CA ILE A 55 0.12 1.61 -0.20
C ILE A 55 -1.38 1.33 -0.30
N ILE A 56 -1.85 1.00 -1.50
CA ILE A 56 -3.15 0.38 -1.74
C ILE A 56 -2.99 -1.01 -2.36
N TYR A 57 -4.00 -1.84 -2.23
CA TYR A 57 -4.08 -3.12 -2.91
C TYR A 57 -5.25 -3.12 -3.89
N SER A 58 -4.97 -3.44 -5.16
CA SER A 58 -5.98 -3.69 -6.17
C SER A 58 -6.26 -5.18 -6.23
N GLN A 59 -7.47 -5.58 -5.85
CA GLN A 59 -7.93 -6.96 -5.95
C GLN A 59 -8.01 -7.42 -7.42
N GLU A 60 -8.53 -6.57 -8.30
CA GLU A 60 -8.65 -6.86 -9.73
C GLU A 60 -7.31 -7.20 -10.37
N LYS A 61 -6.27 -6.41 -10.05
CA LYS A 61 -4.91 -6.60 -10.59
C LYS A 61 -4.07 -7.58 -9.77
N ASN A 62 -4.59 -8.03 -8.62
CA ASN A 62 -3.83 -8.75 -7.59
C ASN A 62 -2.46 -8.11 -7.32
N ARG A 63 -2.45 -6.80 -7.11
CA ARG A 63 -1.22 -5.99 -7.07
C ARG A 63 -1.29 -4.88 -6.03
N PHE A 64 -0.19 -4.67 -5.33
CA PHE A 64 0.03 -3.50 -4.48
C PHE A 64 0.53 -2.33 -5.32
N PHE A 65 0.12 -1.11 -4.94
CA PHE A 65 0.62 0.14 -5.50
C PHE A 65 1.03 1.06 -4.35
N TRP A 66 2.28 1.51 -4.36
CA TRP A 66 2.84 2.45 -3.40
C TRP A 66 3.00 3.81 -4.07
N TYR A 67 2.37 4.82 -3.47
CA TYR A 67 2.49 6.21 -3.88
C TYR A 67 3.27 7.00 -2.85
N GLY A 68 4.04 7.97 -3.30
CA GLY A 68 4.86 8.80 -2.42
C GLY A 68 5.49 9.96 -3.17
N GLU A 69 5.90 10.96 -2.42
CA GLU A 69 6.67 12.08 -2.95
C GLU A 69 7.93 11.56 -3.64
N HIS A 70 8.22 12.11 -4.81
CA HIS A 70 9.38 11.84 -5.63
C HIS A 70 10.22 13.11 -5.73
N TYR A 71 11.44 13.06 -5.19
CA TYR A 71 12.34 14.21 -5.12
C TYR A 71 13.17 14.39 -6.40
N ALA A 72 13.49 13.32 -7.13
CA ALA A 72 14.24 13.41 -8.38
C ALA A 72 13.42 14.09 -9.50
N ASN A 73 14.08 14.43 -10.62
CA ASN A 73 13.41 15.09 -11.76
C ASN A 73 12.72 14.07 -12.70
N PRO A 74 11.45 14.27 -13.09
CA PRO A 74 10.53 15.31 -12.63
C PRO A 74 10.04 15.06 -11.20
N ALA A 75 10.03 16.12 -10.38
CA ALA A 75 9.53 16.05 -9.02
C ALA A 75 8.00 15.89 -9.02
N GLY A 76 7.43 15.29 -7.97
CA GLY A 76 6.00 15.05 -7.88
C GLY A 76 5.64 13.83 -7.04
N VAL A 77 4.75 12.99 -7.54
CA VAL A 77 4.35 11.74 -6.88
C VAL A 77 4.72 10.57 -7.79
N ALA A 78 5.55 9.66 -7.28
CA ALA A 78 5.83 8.39 -7.93
C ALA A 78 4.78 7.33 -7.59
N CYS A 79 4.66 6.34 -8.47
CA CYS A 79 4.00 5.08 -8.19
C CYS A 79 4.97 3.92 -8.41
N TYR A 80 5.02 3.01 -7.45
CA TYR A 80 5.67 1.72 -7.54
C TYR A 80 4.61 0.62 -7.37
N SER A 81 4.84 -0.55 -7.94
CA SER A 81 3.93 -1.69 -7.79
C SER A 81 4.67 -2.95 -7.35
N SER A 82 3.95 -3.85 -6.68
CA SER A 82 4.54 -5.09 -6.15
C SER A 82 3.49 -6.18 -6.04
N SER A 83 3.90 -7.45 -6.17
CA SER A 83 3.08 -8.61 -5.85
C SER A 83 3.26 -9.12 -4.42
N ASP A 84 4.33 -8.71 -3.74
CA ASP A 84 4.80 -9.33 -2.48
C ASP A 84 5.13 -8.33 -1.35
N LEU A 85 5.06 -7.03 -1.62
CA LEU A 85 5.48 -5.91 -0.74
C LEU A 85 6.99 -5.80 -0.51
N TYR A 86 7.82 -6.66 -1.12
CA TYR A 86 9.27 -6.69 -0.94
C TYR A 86 10.00 -6.16 -2.17
N THR A 87 9.59 -6.64 -3.35
CA THR A 87 10.19 -6.29 -4.63
C THR A 87 9.24 -5.33 -5.34
N TRP A 88 9.75 -4.16 -5.68
CA TRP A 88 8.95 -3.07 -6.25
C TRP A 88 9.42 -2.73 -7.65
N THR A 89 8.47 -2.58 -8.58
CA THR A 89 8.70 -2.08 -9.94
C THR A 89 8.30 -0.63 -10.02
N LYS A 90 9.14 0.24 -10.59
CA LYS A 90 8.78 1.65 -10.83
C LYS A 90 7.77 1.73 -11.98
N GLU A 91 6.56 2.21 -11.69
CA GLU A 91 5.51 2.40 -12.70
C GLU A 91 5.60 3.78 -13.37
N GLY A 92 6.08 4.79 -12.63
CA GLY A 92 6.34 6.12 -13.19
C GLY A 92 6.00 7.26 -12.23
N ILE A 93 6.04 8.49 -12.74
CA ILE A 93 5.63 9.70 -12.02
C ILE A 93 4.18 10.00 -12.36
N VAL A 94 3.28 9.68 -11.44
CA VAL A 94 1.82 9.71 -11.64
C VAL A 94 1.21 11.08 -11.37
N LEU A 95 1.91 11.98 -10.69
CA LEU A 95 1.58 13.41 -10.63
C LEU A 95 2.87 14.20 -10.76
N GLN A 96 3.00 15.07 -11.76
CA GLN A 96 4.15 15.97 -11.84
C GLN A 96 3.87 17.24 -11.03
N LYS A 97 4.83 17.62 -10.19
CA LYS A 97 4.73 18.80 -9.32
C LYS A 97 4.54 20.09 -10.11
N GLY A 98 5.23 20.24 -11.25
CA GLY A 98 5.09 21.41 -12.12
C GLY A 98 5.30 22.72 -11.35
N VAL A 99 4.27 23.57 -11.29
CA VAL A 99 4.28 24.86 -10.59
C VAL A 99 3.93 24.76 -9.09
N ILE A 100 3.48 23.59 -8.61
CA ILE A 100 3.15 23.35 -7.21
C ILE A 100 4.45 23.42 -6.40
N GLN A 101 4.50 24.22 -5.33
CA GLN A 101 5.74 24.40 -4.57
C GLN A 101 5.94 23.36 -3.48
N VAL A 102 4.85 22.88 -2.86
CA VAL A 102 4.84 21.79 -1.87
C VAL A 102 3.73 20.79 -2.26
N CYS A 103 4.12 19.51 -2.38
CA CYS A 103 3.26 18.40 -2.78
C CYS A 103 3.66 17.19 -1.94
N GLU A 104 3.23 17.18 -0.69
CA GLU A 104 3.74 16.26 0.33
C GLU A 104 2.71 15.21 0.74
N ARG A 105 3.21 14.08 1.22
CA ARG A 105 2.45 12.99 1.86
C ARG A 105 1.21 12.51 1.08
N PRO A 106 1.32 12.20 -0.23
CA PRO A 106 0.16 11.82 -1.04
C PRO A 106 -0.53 10.56 -0.50
N LYS A 107 -1.85 10.57 -0.45
CA LYS A 107 -2.71 9.45 -0.06
C LYS A 107 -3.67 9.12 -1.19
N VAL A 108 -3.58 7.92 -1.74
CA VAL A 108 -4.40 7.46 -2.86
C VAL A 108 -5.41 6.42 -2.38
N ILE A 109 -6.62 6.50 -2.91
CA ILE A 109 -7.70 5.52 -2.75
C ILE A 109 -8.41 5.31 -4.10
N TYR A 110 -8.95 4.12 -4.32
CA TYR A 110 -9.85 3.87 -5.45
C TYR A 110 -11.30 4.16 -5.04
N SER A 111 -12.01 4.92 -5.86
CA SER A 111 -13.41 5.28 -5.68
C SER A 111 -14.31 4.46 -6.63
N PRO A 112 -15.04 3.45 -6.13
CA PRO A 112 -15.88 2.61 -6.97
C PRO A 112 -17.09 3.35 -7.57
N SER A 113 -17.57 4.41 -6.91
CA SER A 113 -18.77 5.16 -7.33
C SER A 113 -18.55 5.99 -8.59
N ILE A 114 -17.30 6.40 -8.85
CA ILE A 114 -16.91 7.17 -10.03
C ILE A 114 -15.86 6.48 -10.90
N ASP A 115 -15.48 5.24 -10.57
CA ASP A 115 -14.47 4.43 -11.27
C ASP A 115 -13.15 5.19 -11.49
N LYS A 116 -12.62 5.80 -10.43
CA LYS A 116 -11.39 6.59 -10.47
C LYS A 116 -10.50 6.34 -9.27
N TYR A 117 -9.21 6.55 -9.46
CA TYR A 117 -8.27 6.73 -8.36
C TYR A 117 -8.28 8.18 -7.93
N VAL A 118 -8.38 8.43 -6.63
CA VAL A 118 -8.40 9.75 -6.02
C VAL A 118 -7.18 9.90 -5.12
N MET A 119 -6.39 10.94 -5.36
CA MET A 119 -5.22 11.30 -4.59
C MET A 119 -5.50 12.56 -3.79
N TRP A 120 -5.23 12.50 -2.50
CA TRP A 120 -5.20 13.63 -1.58
C TRP A 120 -3.76 13.94 -1.20
N PHE A 121 -3.38 15.20 -1.07
CA PHE A 121 -2.02 15.55 -0.64
C PHE A 121 -1.97 16.93 0.03
N HIS A 122 -0.91 17.18 0.79
CA HIS A 122 -0.62 18.49 1.36
C HIS A 122 -0.11 19.42 0.27
N TYR A 123 -0.86 20.49 0.02
CA TYR A 123 -0.55 21.51 -0.94
C TYR A 123 -0.14 22.80 -0.23
N ASP A 124 1.02 23.34 -0.58
CA ASP A 124 1.51 24.56 0.03
C ASP A 124 2.39 25.40 -0.90
N ASN A 125 2.70 26.61 -0.41
CA ASN A 125 3.82 27.40 -0.92
C ASN A 125 5.11 27.07 -0.16
N SER A 126 6.26 27.54 -0.67
CA SER A 126 7.57 27.26 -0.07
C SER A 126 7.76 27.79 1.36
N THR A 127 6.85 28.63 1.84
CA THR A 127 6.83 29.20 3.19
C THR A 127 5.83 28.52 4.12
N TYR A 128 5.13 27.47 3.66
CA TYR A 128 4.14 26.70 4.43
C TYR A 128 2.96 27.55 4.99
N THR A 129 2.59 28.61 4.28
CA THR A 129 1.54 29.56 4.72
C THR A 129 0.19 29.36 4.06
N LEU A 130 0.09 28.60 2.96
CA LEU A 130 -1.21 28.26 2.37
C LEU A 130 -1.86 27.15 3.21
N ALA A 131 -1.11 26.10 3.54
CA ALA A 131 -1.57 24.94 4.30
C ALA A 131 -2.90 24.40 3.77
N HIS A 132 -2.95 24.06 2.49
CA HIS A 132 -4.16 23.54 1.84
C HIS A 132 -4.14 22.01 1.76
N LEU A 133 -5.34 21.46 1.72
CA LEU A 133 -5.58 20.10 1.27
C LEU A 133 -5.89 20.12 -0.23
N ALA A 134 -5.24 19.27 -1.02
CA ALA A 134 -5.47 19.14 -2.44
C ALA A 134 -6.02 17.77 -2.81
N VAL A 135 -6.79 17.73 -3.91
CA VAL A 135 -7.33 16.51 -4.49
C VAL A 135 -7.11 16.45 -6.00
N ALA A 136 -6.75 15.27 -6.49
CA ALA A 136 -6.48 14.95 -7.89
C ALA A 136 -7.07 13.57 -8.24
N THR A 137 -7.33 13.30 -9.52
CA THR A 137 -7.89 12.01 -9.96
C THR A 137 -7.21 11.43 -11.19
N ALA A 138 -7.22 10.10 -11.31
CA ALA A 138 -6.75 9.36 -12.48
C ALA A 138 -7.70 8.21 -12.84
N ASP A 139 -7.72 7.82 -14.12
CA ASP A 139 -8.52 6.68 -14.62
C ASP A 139 -7.87 5.32 -14.33
N SER A 140 -6.61 5.29 -13.89
CA SER A 140 -5.93 4.05 -13.51
C SER A 140 -4.88 4.29 -12.43
N ALA A 141 -4.55 3.22 -11.69
CA ALA A 141 -3.56 3.26 -10.60
C ALA A 141 -2.22 3.89 -11.01
N THR A 142 -1.76 3.59 -12.23
CA THR A 142 -0.45 4.04 -12.73
C THR A 142 -0.57 5.20 -13.73
N GLY A 143 -1.80 5.71 -13.93
CA GLY A 143 -2.08 6.80 -14.86
C GLY A 143 -1.72 8.17 -14.30
N GLN A 144 -1.71 9.16 -15.18
CA GLN A 144 -1.47 10.55 -14.80
C GLN A 144 -2.67 11.11 -14.02
N PHE A 145 -2.44 11.51 -12.77
CA PHE A 145 -3.39 12.24 -11.95
C PHE A 145 -3.50 13.68 -12.44
N THR A 146 -4.74 14.15 -12.51
CA THR A 146 -5.10 15.52 -12.85
C THR A 146 -5.67 16.22 -11.62
N MET A 147 -5.14 17.39 -11.30
CA MET A 147 -5.63 18.23 -10.21
C MET A 147 -7.11 18.57 -10.40
N LEU A 148 -7.90 18.44 -9.33
CA LEU A 148 -9.28 18.91 -9.28
C LEU A 148 -9.36 20.26 -8.58
N LYS A 149 -8.88 20.34 -7.34
CA LYS A 149 -8.96 21.54 -6.49
C LYS A 149 -7.99 21.44 -5.31
N HIS A 150 -7.77 22.58 -4.65
CA HIS A 150 -7.13 22.67 -3.34
C HIS A 150 -7.83 23.73 -2.49
N PHE A 151 -7.92 23.55 -1.18
CA PHE A 151 -8.67 24.44 -0.30
C PHE A 151 -8.27 24.25 1.17
N LEU A 152 -8.72 25.15 2.05
CA LEU A 152 -8.70 24.98 3.50
C LEU A 152 -9.88 24.08 3.91
N PRO A 153 -9.66 22.83 4.35
CA PRO A 153 -10.76 21.93 4.73
C PRO A 153 -11.57 22.52 5.88
N ASN A 154 -12.86 22.78 5.64
CA ASN A 154 -13.76 23.41 6.62
C ASN A 154 -13.21 24.72 7.22
N GLY A 155 -12.36 25.45 6.48
CA GLY A 155 -11.71 26.68 6.94
C GLY A 155 -10.45 26.47 7.80
N HIS A 156 -10.04 25.23 8.05
CA HIS A 156 -8.84 24.89 8.82
C HIS A 156 -7.60 24.78 7.92
N GLN A 157 -6.43 25.05 8.51
CA GLN A 157 -5.16 24.73 7.86
C GLN A 157 -4.99 23.21 7.76
N SER A 158 -4.33 22.74 6.70
CA SER A 158 -3.93 21.35 6.53
C SER A 158 -2.46 21.28 6.09
N ARG A 159 -1.63 20.63 6.90
CA ARG A 159 -0.26 20.26 6.56
C ARG A 159 -0.14 18.75 6.43
N ASP A 160 0.65 18.11 7.28
CA ASP A 160 0.85 16.67 7.28
C ASP A 160 -0.47 15.89 7.23
N ILE A 161 -0.61 14.98 6.25
CA ILE A 161 -1.83 14.17 6.09
C ILE A 161 -1.62 12.66 6.22
N GLY A 162 -2.69 12.02 6.68
CA GLY A 162 -2.98 10.59 6.76
C GLY A 162 -4.31 10.26 6.09
N MET A 163 -4.61 8.97 5.92
CA MET A 163 -5.90 8.50 5.41
C MET A 163 -6.31 7.21 6.13
N PHE A 164 -7.61 7.00 6.31
CA PHE A 164 -8.13 5.78 6.90
C PHE A 164 -9.52 5.44 6.34
N THR A 165 -9.71 4.19 5.95
CA THR A 165 -11.02 3.65 5.57
C THR A 165 -11.51 2.70 6.66
N ASP A 166 -12.66 3.03 7.24
CA ASP A 166 -13.30 2.20 8.26
C ASP A 166 -13.98 0.98 7.62
N THR A 167 -14.20 -0.05 8.42
CA THR A 167 -14.95 -1.26 8.01
C THR A 167 -16.40 -0.97 7.64
N THR A 168 -16.90 0.23 7.94
CA THR A 168 -18.22 0.72 7.51
C THR A 168 -18.23 1.20 6.05
N GLY A 169 -17.07 1.34 5.41
CA GLY A 169 -16.91 1.88 4.06
C GLY A 169 -16.63 3.39 4.02
N LYS A 170 -16.76 4.09 5.15
CA LYS A 170 -16.43 5.52 5.24
C LYS A 170 -14.92 5.74 5.23
N THR A 171 -14.47 6.75 4.48
CA THR A 171 -13.06 7.13 4.41
C THR A 171 -12.86 8.51 5.02
N TYR A 172 -11.72 8.68 5.69
CA TYR A 172 -11.35 9.89 6.40
C TYR A 172 -9.97 10.36 5.97
N ILE A 173 -9.79 11.68 5.84
CA ILE A 173 -8.47 12.32 5.82
C ILE A 173 -8.16 12.78 7.24
N ILE A 174 -6.96 12.45 7.70
CA ILE A 174 -6.44 12.91 8.99
C ILE A 174 -5.36 13.94 8.67
N TYR A 175 -5.36 15.09 9.32
CA TYR A 175 -4.44 16.17 8.97
C TYR A 175 -4.00 17.01 10.17
N SER A 176 -2.73 17.41 10.19
CA SER A 176 -2.23 18.42 11.12
C SER A 176 -2.74 19.79 10.75
N ALA A 177 -3.32 20.49 11.71
CA ALA A 177 -4.07 21.70 11.49
C ALA A 177 -3.84 22.74 12.59
N ASP A 178 -4.18 23.98 12.24
CA ASP A 178 -4.30 25.16 13.10
C ASP A 178 -3.02 25.57 13.85
N GLN A 179 -2.75 26.88 13.92
CA GLN A 179 -1.66 27.47 14.72
C GLN A 179 -0.33 26.69 14.66
N THR A 180 0.11 26.34 13.45
CA THR A 180 1.32 25.52 13.20
C THR A 180 1.21 24.13 13.85
N ASN A 181 0.27 23.32 13.35
CA ASN A 181 0.08 21.91 13.73
C ASN A 181 -0.33 21.69 15.20
N LEU A 182 -1.11 22.59 15.79
CA LEU A 182 -1.61 22.46 17.17
C LEU A 182 -2.57 21.28 17.33
N THR A 183 -3.36 20.99 16.29
CA THR A 183 -4.37 19.93 16.32
C THR A 183 -4.11 18.87 15.25
N ILE A 184 -4.56 17.65 15.53
CA ILE A 184 -4.84 16.64 14.50
C ILE A 184 -6.34 16.66 14.27
N ARG A 185 -6.75 16.83 13.02
CA ARG A 185 -8.15 16.79 12.60
C ARG A 185 -8.43 15.54 11.80
N MET A 186 -9.67 15.07 11.83
CA MET A 186 -10.14 13.93 11.06
C MET A 186 -11.48 14.27 10.42
N VAL A 187 -11.47 14.36 9.09
CA VAL A 187 -12.64 14.74 8.30
C VAL A 187 -13.09 13.58 7.41
N GLU A 188 -14.40 13.31 7.43
CA GLU A 188 -15.03 12.30 6.59
C GLU A 188 -15.10 12.79 5.14
N LEU A 189 -14.70 11.95 4.18
CA LEU A 189 -14.82 12.20 2.74
C LEU A 189 -16.24 11.94 2.23
N THR A 190 -16.61 12.58 1.14
CA THR A 190 -17.83 12.25 0.38
C THR A 190 -17.76 10.84 -0.22
N GLU A 191 -18.91 10.28 -0.64
CA GLU A 191 -18.99 8.91 -1.18
C GLU A 191 -18.14 8.69 -2.43
N ASP A 192 -17.91 9.73 -3.22
CA ASP A 192 -17.02 9.70 -4.39
C ASP A 192 -15.54 9.95 -4.06
N TYR A 193 -15.25 10.27 -2.79
CA TYR A 193 -13.94 10.61 -2.24
C TYR A 193 -13.29 11.88 -2.84
N THR A 194 -14.03 12.70 -3.61
CA THR A 194 -13.47 13.90 -4.26
C THR A 194 -13.69 15.19 -3.48
N ASP A 195 -14.42 15.12 -2.37
CA ASP A 195 -14.62 16.23 -1.44
C ASP A 195 -14.66 15.75 0.01
N ILE A 196 -14.70 16.71 0.93
CA ILE A 196 -14.91 16.48 2.35
C ILE A 196 -16.36 16.78 2.74
N THR A 197 -16.80 16.20 3.85
CA THR A 197 -18.04 16.57 4.52
C THR A 197 -17.76 17.57 5.65
N THR A 198 -18.82 18.03 6.32
CA THR A 198 -18.71 18.83 7.55
C THR A 198 -18.48 17.97 8.80
N ASN A 199 -18.41 16.64 8.68
CA ASN A 199 -18.09 15.74 9.79
C ASN A 199 -16.59 15.76 10.02
N ASP A 200 -16.14 16.70 10.85
CA ASP A 200 -14.75 17.03 11.10
C ASP A 200 -14.52 17.17 12.61
N VAL A 201 -13.63 16.35 13.17
CA VAL A 201 -13.30 16.35 14.60
C VAL A 201 -11.83 16.62 14.82
N ASP A 202 -11.48 17.22 15.96
CA ASP A 202 -10.09 17.55 16.31
C ASP A 202 -9.61 16.89 17.60
N LEU A 203 -8.29 16.80 17.71
CA LEU A 203 -7.54 16.40 18.88
C LEU A 203 -6.41 17.42 19.08
N ASN A 204 -6.44 18.14 20.20
CA ASN A 204 -5.36 19.07 20.56
C ASN A 204 -4.18 18.29 21.16
N THR A 205 -3.12 18.12 20.39
CA THR A 205 -1.98 17.29 20.78
C THR A 205 -0.63 17.73 20.18
N HIS A 206 -0.62 18.79 19.38
CA HIS A 206 0.56 19.34 18.72
C HIS A 206 1.52 18.30 18.10
N CYS A 207 1.04 17.58 17.07
CA CYS A 207 1.79 16.50 16.43
C CYS A 207 1.50 16.42 14.92
N GLU A 208 2.19 15.50 14.25
CA GLU A 208 2.22 15.38 12.79
C GLU A 208 2.37 13.92 12.31
N GLY A 209 2.44 13.72 10.99
CA GLY A 209 2.55 12.40 10.35
C GLY A 209 1.52 11.36 10.81
N PRO A 210 0.20 11.62 10.78
CA PRO A 210 -0.79 10.70 11.35
C PRO A 210 -0.98 9.42 10.53
N GLY A 211 -1.01 8.28 11.22
CA GLY A 211 -1.42 6.98 10.67
C GLY A 211 -2.46 6.31 11.56
N VAL A 212 -3.52 5.75 10.97
CA VAL A 212 -4.65 5.18 11.73
C VAL A 212 -4.93 3.74 11.30
N CYS A 213 -5.26 2.88 12.26
CA CYS A 213 -5.81 1.55 12.00
C CYS A 213 -6.94 1.21 12.97
N LYS A 214 -7.66 0.12 12.68
CA LYS A 214 -8.73 -0.40 13.54
C LYS A 214 -8.40 -1.83 13.96
N TYR A 215 -8.37 -2.07 15.27
CA TYR A 215 -8.09 -3.39 15.82
C TYR A 215 -9.09 -3.72 16.92
N LYS A 216 -9.73 -4.89 16.80
CA LYS A 216 -10.76 -5.39 17.75
C LYS A 216 -11.80 -4.34 18.15
N GLY A 217 -12.30 -3.59 17.17
CA GLY A 217 -13.34 -2.57 17.36
C GLY A 217 -12.86 -1.21 17.84
N ASN A 218 -11.60 -1.06 18.23
CA ASN A 218 -11.00 0.23 18.61
C ASN A 218 -10.17 0.81 17.47
N TYR A 219 -10.07 2.13 17.45
CA TYR A 219 -9.28 2.91 16.50
C TYR A 219 -7.99 3.35 17.17
N TYR A 220 -6.88 3.09 16.51
CA TYR A 220 -5.53 3.40 16.95
C TYR A 220 -4.93 4.41 16.01
N MET A 221 -4.30 5.46 16.56
CA MET A 221 -3.60 6.47 15.79
C MET A 221 -2.15 6.55 16.27
N ILE A 222 -1.18 6.63 15.36
CA ILE A 222 0.23 6.95 15.65
C ILE A 222 0.55 8.30 15.01
N THR A 223 1.32 9.12 15.71
CA THR A 223 1.80 10.43 15.23
C THR A 223 3.25 10.65 15.65
N SER A 224 3.94 11.56 14.98
CA SER A 224 5.26 12.06 15.36
C SER A 224 5.18 13.47 15.97
N PRO A 225 6.17 13.88 16.78
CA PRO A 225 6.25 15.26 17.24
C PRO A 225 6.67 16.21 16.11
N CYS A 226 6.33 17.50 16.23
CA CYS A 226 6.68 18.55 15.26
C CYS A 226 8.16 18.96 15.38
N LEU A 227 9.08 18.18 14.83
CA LEU A 227 10.54 18.40 14.91
C LEU A 227 11.19 18.63 13.53
N GLY A 228 10.36 18.95 12.53
CA GLY A 228 10.80 19.04 11.14
C GLY A 228 11.30 17.67 10.66
N TRP A 229 12.50 17.64 10.09
CA TRP A 229 13.09 16.39 9.58
C TRP A 229 13.72 15.50 10.65
N ASN A 230 13.91 16.02 11.87
CA ASN A 230 14.47 15.23 12.95
C ASN A 230 13.42 14.22 13.44
N PRO A 231 13.79 12.94 13.58
CA PRO A 231 12.89 11.97 14.18
C PRO A 231 12.70 12.29 15.67
N GLY A 232 11.56 11.87 16.21
CA GLY A 232 11.26 12.04 17.62
C GLY A 232 10.40 10.91 18.16
N ARG A 233 10.07 11.02 19.44
CA ARG A 233 9.26 10.02 20.15
C ARG A 233 7.84 10.01 19.59
N ALA A 234 7.47 8.96 18.87
CA ALA A 234 6.09 8.78 18.44
C ALA A 234 5.15 8.67 19.65
N THR A 235 3.91 9.09 19.43
CA THR A 235 2.82 8.86 20.40
C THR A 235 1.73 8.08 19.71
N TRP A 236 1.17 7.08 20.40
CA TRP A 236 -0.04 6.40 19.96
C TRP A 236 -1.25 6.74 20.83
N TYR A 237 -2.42 6.69 20.22
CA TYR A 237 -3.70 7.04 20.81
C TYR A 237 -4.74 5.96 20.52
N MET A 238 -5.78 5.91 21.34
CA MET A 238 -6.88 4.96 21.17
C MET A 238 -8.24 5.61 21.38
N SER A 239 -9.21 5.26 20.53
CA SER A 239 -10.62 5.64 20.69
C SER A 239 -11.55 4.48 20.34
N PRO A 240 -12.72 4.33 20.98
CA PRO A 240 -13.75 3.37 20.56
C PRO A 240 -14.51 3.80 19.30
N ARG A 241 -14.29 5.03 18.80
CA ARG A 241 -14.95 5.58 17.60
C ARG A 241 -13.93 6.34 16.76
N VAL A 242 -14.04 6.25 15.44
CA VAL A 242 -13.13 6.94 14.49
C VAL A 242 -13.13 8.45 14.68
N ASN A 243 -14.30 9.03 14.97
CA ASN A 243 -14.50 10.44 15.27
C ASN A 243 -14.69 10.70 16.77
N GLY A 244 -14.17 9.82 17.62
CA GLY A 244 -14.29 9.93 19.07
C GLY A 244 -13.11 10.67 19.71
N THR A 245 -13.17 10.82 21.03
CA THR A 245 -12.02 11.31 21.80
C THR A 245 -10.93 10.23 21.81
N TYR A 246 -9.73 10.62 21.38
CA TYR A 246 -8.54 9.77 21.38
C TYR A 246 -7.77 9.97 22.69
N GLN A 247 -7.60 8.87 23.45
CA GLN A 247 -6.78 8.89 24.65
C GLN A 247 -5.32 8.70 24.26
N ASN A 248 -4.43 9.55 24.76
CA ASN A 248 -2.98 9.38 24.63
C ASN A 248 -2.54 8.13 25.44
N LYS A 249 -1.78 7.24 24.80
CA LYS A 249 -1.31 5.98 25.39
C LYS A 249 0.23 5.88 25.45
N GLY A 250 0.92 6.97 25.13
CA GLY A 250 2.38 7.11 25.23
C GLY A 250 3.13 6.58 24.01
N ASP A 251 4.37 6.18 24.24
CA ASP A 251 5.32 5.72 23.22
C ASP A 251 5.04 4.25 22.81
N PRO A 252 4.79 3.96 21.52
CA PRO A 252 4.59 2.58 21.08
C PRO A 252 5.91 1.80 20.90
N CYS A 253 7.06 2.47 20.88
CA CYS A 253 8.33 1.87 20.50
C CYS A 253 8.95 1.11 21.67
N ILE A 254 9.09 -0.21 21.52
CA ILE A 254 9.67 -1.06 22.55
C ILE A 254 11.18 -1.17 22.34
N ASN A 255 11.94 -0.89 23.40
CA ASN A 255 13.40 -0.89 23.41
C ASN A 255 14.04 0.11 22.42
N ASP A 256 13.31 1.15 22.00
CA ASP A 256 13.91 2.28 21.29
C ASP A 256 14.63 3.20 22.29
N ILE A 257 15.91 2.93 22.51
CA ILE A 257 16.73 3.67 23.49
C ILE A 257 16.88 5.16 23.15
N ASN A 258 16.76 5.51 21.86
CA ASN A 258 16.95 6.88 21.39
C ASN A 258 15.65 7.68 21.40
N HIS A 259 14.51 7.01 21.63
CA HIS A 259 13.18 7.63 21.64
C HIS A 259 12.93 8.48 20.40
N ASN A 260 13.28 7.92 19.24
CA ASN A 260 13.21 8.59 17.95
C ASN A 260 12.51 7.72 16.90
N THR A 261 11.65 6.81 17.36
CA THR A 261 10.86 5.91 16.52
C THR A 261 11.76 5.13 15.57
N PHE A 262 12.85 4.58 16.11
CA PHE A 262 13.87 3.86 15.34
C PHE A 262 14.46 4.68 14.17
N ASN A 263 14.71 5.97 14.42
CA ASN A 263 15.18 6.97 13.45
C ASN A 263 14.22 7.08 12.25
N SER A 264 12.92 7.27 12.51
CA SER A 264 11.90 7.49 11.49
C SER A 264 10.76 8.39 11.95
N GLN A 265 9.97 8.88 10.99
CA GLN A 265 8.77 9.67 11.21
C GLN A 265 7.58 8.95 10.58
N SER A 266 6.45 8.86 11.28
CA SER A 266 5.26 8.17 10.76
C SER A 266 4.71 8.85 9.50
N CYS A 267 4.18 8.05 8.57
CA CYS A 267 3.46 8.57 7.41
C CYS A 267 2.16 7.81 7.09
N PHE A 268 2.07 6.51 7.42
CA PHE A 268 0.87 5.72 7.18
C PHE A 268 0.82 4.44 8.03
N ILE A 269 -0.36 3.84 8.15
CA ILE A 269 -0.51 2.44 8.61
C ILE A 269 -1.22 1.65 7.53
N PHE A 270 -0.54 0.67 6.95
CA PHE A 270 -1.10 -0.17 5.90
C PHE A 270 -1.69 -1.46 6.48
N LYS A 271 -2.96 -1.76 6.17
CA LYS A 271 -3.59 -3.05 6.48
C LYS A 271 -3.25 -4.06 5.39
N VAL A 272 -2.59 -5.16 5.75
CA VAL A 272 -2.19 -6.20 4.78
C VAL A 272 -3.38 -7.10 4.44
N PRO A 273 -3.87 -7.11 3.19
CA PRO A 273 -4.93 -8.02 2.76
C PRO A 273 -4.47 -9.47 2.84
N GLY A 274 -5.40 -10.40 3.13
CA GLY A 274 -5.10 -11.83 3.19
C GLY A 274 -4.44 -12.30 4.49
N TYR A 275 -4.19 -11.41 5.45
CA TYR A 275 -3.66 -11.74 6.78
C TYR A 275 -4.60 -11.24 7.89
N ILE A 276 -4.62 -11.96 9.02
CA ILE A 276 -5.46 -11.65 10.18
C ILE A 276 -4.80 -10.51 10.96
N ASP A 277 -5.56 -9.43 11.17
CA ASP A 277 -5.14 -8.27 11.99
C ASP A 277 -3.71 -7.76 11.68
N ALA A 278 -3.29 -7.88 10.42
CA ALA A 278 -1.96 -7.51 9.97
C ALA A 278 -1.89 -6.04 9.56
N TYR A 279 -1.04 -5.29 10.26
CA TYR A 279 -0.82 -3.86 10.01
C TYR A 279 0.66 -3.56 9.97
N ILE A 280 1.07 -2.73 9.01
CA ILE A 280 2.45 -2.27 8.85
C ILE A 280 2.48 -0.78 9.18
N TYR A 281 3.28 -0.43 10.18
CA TYR A 281 3.73 0.94 10.38
C TYR A 281 4.61 1.32 9.21
N MET A 282 4.30 2.44 8.55
CA MET A 282 5.15 3.03 7.53
C MET A 282 5.70 4.35 8.05
N GLY A 283 7.02 4.47 8.05
CA GLY A 283 7.71 5.71 8.37
C GLY A 283 8.90 5.97 7.46
N ASP A 284 9.22 7.26 7.32
CA ASP A 284 10.35 7.74 6.53
C ASP A 284 11.54 8.02 7.46
N ARG A 285 12.71 7.54 7.06
CA ARG A 285 13.99 7.90 7.64
C ARG A 285 14.60 8.99 6.77
N TRP A 286 14.37 10.23 7.18
CA TRP A 286 14.77 11.41 6.42
C TRP A 286 16.29 11.61 6.37
N ASN A 287 17.05 11.12 7.35
CA ASN A 287 18.51 11.31 7.45
C ASN A 287 18.91 12.81 7.42
N GLY A 288 18.14 13.64 8.14
CA GLY A 288 18.42 15.07 8.35
C GLY A 288 17.58 16.01 7.48
N TYR A 289 17.24 15.62 6.24
CA TYR A 289 16.31 16.37 5.38
C TYR A 289 15.71 15.48 4.29
N GLY A 290 14.47 15.76 3.88
CA GLY A 290 13.80 15.03 2.80
C GLY A 290 14.56 15.10 1.48
N ASN A 291 14.92 13.94 0.93
CA ASN A 291 15.58 13.82 -0.36
C ASN A 291 15.38 12.42 -0.97
N LYS A 292 15.73 12.27 -2.24
CA LYS A 292 15.59 11.00 -2.99
C LYS A 292 16.31 9.78 -2.39
N ASN A 293 17.25 9.98 -1.47
CA ASN A 293 18.00 8.91 -0.80
C ASN A 293 17.50 8.64 0.63
N SER A 294 16.44 9.33 1.08
CA SER A 294 15.79 8.99 2.34
C SER A 294 15.31 7.53 2.30
N GLN A 295 15.28 6.88 3.46
CA GLN A 295 15.03 5.44 3.59
C GLN A 295 13.68 5.19 4.28
N TYR A 296 13.32 3.92 4.41
CA TYR A 296 11.99 3.51 4.90
C TYR A 296 12.13 2.62 6.12
N VAL A 297 11.37 2.91 7.17
CA VAL A 297 11.27 2.05 8.35
C VAL A 297 9.87 1.46 8.37
N PHE A 298 9.71 0.30 7.73
CA PHE A 298 8.45 -0.44 7.72
C PHE A 298 8.50 -1.56 8.76
N LEU A 299 7.63 -1.49 9.75
CA LEU A 299 7.62 -2.43 10.89
C LEU A 299 6.23 -3.05 11.05
N PRO A 300 6.13 -4.32 11.43
CA PRO A 300 4.85 -4.89 11.81
C PRO A 300 4.35 -4.21 13.09
N ILE A 301 3.08 -3.86 13.11
CA ILE A 301 2.42 -3.42 14.33
C ILE A 301 2.01 -4.66 15.12
N GLU A 302 2.53 -4.76 16.33
CA GLU A 302 2.17 -5.80 17.29
C GLU A 302 1.14 -5.25 18.27
N PHE A 303 0.21 -6.09 18.73
CA PHE A 303 -0.71 -5.75 19.81
C PHE A 303 -0.45 -6.66 21.00
N SER A 304 -0.19 -6.07 22.17
CA SER A 304 -0.06 -6.84 23.41
C SER A 304 -1.36 -7.61 23.74
N PRO A 305 -1.34 -8.56 24.69
CA PRO A 305 -2.56 -9.21 25.18
C PRO A 305 -3.59 -8.23 25.73
N THR A 306 -3.16 -7.07 26.24
CA THR A 306 -4.02 -5.98 26.74
C THR A 306 -4.45 -5.01 25.64
N GLY A 307 -4.07 -5.26 24.38
CA GLY A 307 -4.41 -4.44 23.22
C GLY A 307 -3.57 -3.17 23.07
N ALA A 308 -2.41 -3.07 23.72
CA ALA A 308 -1.49 -1.96 23.53
C ALA A 308 -0.75 -2.09 22.19
N LEU A 309 -0.67 -1.00 21.43
CA LEU A 309 0.09 -0.93 20.19
C LEU A 309 1.59 -0.96 20.50
N GLN A 310 2.34 -1.82 19.82
CA GLN A 310 3.78 -1.97 20.00
C GLN A 310 4.51 -2.00 18.65
N LEU A 311 5.62 -1.28 18.58
CA LEU A 311 6.59 -1.34 17.48
C LEU A 311 7.90 -1.89 18.04
N ARG A 312 8.46 -2.90 17.37
CA ARG A 312 9.78 -3.46 17.68
C ARG A 312 10.62 -3.39 16.44
N PHE A 313 11.85 -2.88 16.58
CA PHE A 313 12.80 -2.93 15.49
C PHE A 313 13.13 -4.37 15.13
N ARG A 314 13.17 -4.66 13.83
CA ARG A 314 13.62 -5.92 13.25
C ARG A 314 14.61 -5.59 12.17
N GLU A 315 15.78 -6.23 12.17
CA GLU A 315 16.80 -6.00 11.13
C GLU A 315 16.30 -6.45 9.74
N SER A 316 15.50 -7.51 9.72
CA SER A 316 14.83 -8.06 8.54
C SER A 316 13.59 -8.83 9.00
N TRP A 317 12.51 -8.80 8.23
CA TRP A 317 11.30 -9.58 8.52
C TRP A 317 10.44 -9.84 7.28
N SER A 318 9.66 -10.92 7.26
CA SER A 318 8.69 -11.22 6.19
C SER A 318 7.26 -11.32 6.73
N LEU A 319 6.25 -11.17 5.86
CA LEU A 319 4.84 -11.25 6.24
C LEU A 319 4.48 -12.59 6.89
N GLU A 320 4.94 -13.70 6.31
CA GLU A 320 4.64 -15.05 6.80
C GLU A 320 5.31 -15.37 8.14
N GLU A 321 6.42 -14.69 8.46
CA GLU A 321 7.10 -14.82 9.75
C GLU A 321 6.28 -14.19 10.88
N VAL A 322 5.68 -13.01 10.62
CA VAL A 322 5.10 -12.16 11.68
C VAL A 322 3.57 -12.14 11.69
N PHE A 323 2.92 -12.39 10.56
CA PHE A 323 1.48 -12.34 10.43
C PHE A 323 0.89 -13.72 10.15
N THR A 324 -0.33 -13.94 10.66
CA THR A 324 -1.08 -15.17 10.39
C THR A 324 -1.89 -14.99 9.10
N PRO A 325 -1.70 -15.83 8.07
CA PRO A 325 -2.57 -15.82 6.89
C PRO A 325 -4.04 -16.04 7.28
N ALA A 326 -4.94 -15.26 6.70
CA ALA A 326 -6.38 -15.34 6.95
C ALA A 326 -7.00 -16.65 6.42
N VAL A 327 -6.28 -17.36 5.56
CA VAL A 327 -6.64 -18.69 5.06
C VAL A 327 -5.43 -19.61 5.23
N ASN A 328 -5.65 -20.80 5.79
CA ASN A 328 -4.64 -21.84 5.99
C ASN A 328 -4.18 -22.40 4.63
N THR A 329 -3.36 -21.67 3.88
CA THR A 329 -2.79 -22.07 2.59
C THR A 329 -1.53 -22.91 2.76
N LYS A 330 -1.58 -23.93 3.62
CA LYS A 330 -0.98 -25.17 3.13
C LYS A 330 -1.91 -25.60 2.01
N ALA A 331 -1.48 -25.37 0.77
CA ALA A 331 -2.12 -25.96 -0.40
C ALA A 331 -2.57 -27.38 -0.02
N PRO A 332 -3.80 -27.81 -0.34
CA PRO A 332 -4.14 -29.21 -0.22
C PRO A 332 -2.97 -29.98 -0.84
N ARG A 333 -2.33 -30.87 -0.08
CA ARG A 333 -1.33 -31.79 -0.65
C ARG A 333 -1.94 -32.27 -1.97
N PRO A 334 -1.21 -32.20 -3.10
CA PRO A 334 -1.78 -32.62 -4.38
C PRO A 334 -2.45 -33.96 -4.13
N VAL A 335 -3.79 -33.95 -4.18
CA VAL A 335 -4.55 -35.19 -4.05
C VAL A 335 -4.01 -35.99 -5.22
N GLN A 336 -3.37 -37.12 -4.92
CA GLN A 336 -2.95 -38.07 -5.94
C GLN A 336 -4.12 -38.15 -6.92
N THR A 337 -3.87 -37.74 -8.16
CA THR A 337 -4.84 -37.86 -9.23
C THR A 337 -5.41 -39.27 -9.11
N LEU A 338 -6.67 -39.40 -8.69
CA LEU A 338 -7.31 -40.70 -8.59
C LEU A 338 -7.31 -41.23 -10.02
N ARG A 339 -6.32 -42.09 -10.31
CA ARG A 339 -6.18 -42.71 -11.62
C ARG A 339 -7.46 -43.48 -11.87
N LYS A 340 -8.28 -42.93 -12.76
CA LYS A 340 -9.31 -43.60 -13.56
C LYS A 340 -10.08 -44.66 -12.74
N VAL A 341 -10.96 -44.20 -11.86
CA VAL A 341 -11.97 -45.08 -11.27
C VAL A 341 -13.01 -45.35 -12.35
N ALA A 342 -12.87 -46.52 -12.98
CA ALA A 342 -13.83 -47.04 -13.94
C ALA A 342 -15.09 -47.46 -13.18
N ASP A 343 -16.13 -46.61 -13.22
CA ASP A 343 -17.53 -47.02 -13.34
C ASP A 343 -18.44 -45.78 -13.29
N LYS A 344 -19.21 -45.57 -14.35
CA LYS A 344 -19.99 -44.32 -14.57
C LYS A 344 -21.18 -44.11 -13.62
N ASN A 345 -21.45 -45.03 -12.68
CA ASN A 345 -22.65 -45.01 -11.81
C ASN A 345 -22.34 -45.13 -10.31
N THR A 346 -21.14 -44.78 -9.85
CA THR A 346 -20.78 -44.85 -8.42
C THR A 346 -20.47 -43.47 -7.83
N VAL A 347 -21.11 -43.13 -6.71
CA VAL A 347 -20.87 -41.89 -5.95
C VAL A 347 -19.89 -42.18 -4.81
N TYR A 348 -18.97 -41.26 -4.51
CA TYR A 348 -17.98 -41.40 -3.43
C TYR A 348 -18.07 -40.24 -2.44
N ASP A 349 -17.75 -40.47 -1.16
CA ASP A 349 -17.60 -39.38 -0.17
C ASP A 349 -16.27 -38.62 -0.35
N ILE A 350 -16.11 -37.51 0.37
CA ILE A 350 -14.89 -36.67 0.35
C ILE A 350 -13.62 -37.40 0.84
N ARG A 351 -13.76 -38.62 1.38
CA ARG A 351 -12.67 -39.50 1.82
C ARG A 351 -12.48 -40.70 0.87
N GLY A 352 -13.15 -40.71 -0.29
CA GLY A 352 -13.04 -41.75 -1.31
C GLY A 352 -13.82 -43.04 -1.02
N ARG A 353 -14.78 -43.02 -0.09
CA ARG A 353 -15.60 -44.20 0.24
C ARG A 353 -16.78 -44.31 -0.73
N LYS A 354 -17.00 -45.49 -1.30
CA LYS A 354 -18.14 -45.79 -2.19
C LYS A 354 -19.46 -45.65 -1.41
N LEU A 355 -20.35 -44.82 -1.91
CA LEU A 355 -21.73 -44.67 -1.44
C LEU A 355 -22.64 -45.57 -2.28
N SER A 356 -23.49 -46.37 -1.65
CA SER A 356 -24.45 -47.23 -2.35
C SER A 356 -25.53 -46.38 -3.04
N ALA A 357 -25.83 -46.72 -4.29
CA ALA A 357 -26.69 -45.97 -5.21
C ALA A 357 -28.20 -46.05 -4.88
N SER A 358 -28.59 -45.64 -3.67
CA SER A 358 -30.00 -45.47 -3.28
C SER A 358 -30.36 -44.03 -2.93
N ALA A 359 -29.59 -43.06 -3.39
CA ALA A 359 -29.69 -41.66 -2.98
C ALA A 359 -29.96 -40.70 -4.17
N LEU A 360 -30.88 -41.06 -5.07
CA LEU A 360 -31.55 -40.05 -5.90
C LEU A 360 -32.65 -39.43 -5.02
N ASN A 361 -32.50 -38.14 -4.69
CA ASN A 361 -33.22 -37.35 -3.67
C ASN A 361 -32.70 -37.44 -2.22
N SER A 362 -31.40 -37.61 -1.99
CA SER A 362 -30.84 -37.37 -0.65
C SER A 362 -30.48 -35.90 -0.44
N SER A 363 -31.06 -35.27 0.57
CA SER A 363 -30.54 -34.03 1.16
C SER A 363 -29.33 -34.37 2.04
N ILE A 364 -28.19 -33.71 1.81
CA ILE A 364 -27.06 -33.73 2.75
C ILE A 364 -27.28 -32.57 3.73
N SER A 365 -27.51 -32.88 4.99
CA SER A 365 -27.45 -31.89 6.07
C SER A 365 -26.02 -31.84 6.62
N ALA A 366 -25.43 -30.64 6.59
CA ALA A 366 -24.16 -30.36 7.25
C ALA A 366 -24.45 -29.57 8.54
N PRO A 367 -23.85 -29.94 9.69
CA PRO A 367 -24.01 -29.17 10.92
C PRO A 367 -23.27 -27.83 10.80
N SER A 368 -24.04 -26.75 10.68
CA SER A 368 -23.67 -25.33 10.85
C SER A 368 -22.68 -24.70 9.83
N PRO A 369 -23.11 -23.69 9.05
CA PRO A 369 -22.26 -23.06 8.05
C PRO A 369 -21.45 -21.94 8.69
N LYS A 370 -20.16 -22.20 8.94
CA LYS A 370 -19.18 -21.10 8.90
C LYS A 370 -18.15 -21.23 7.79
N ASN A 371 -17.98 -22.40 7.14
CA ASN A 371 -17.04 -22.60 6.03
C ASN A 371 -17.30 -23.91 5.26
N ALA A 372 -18.49 -24.10 4.68
CA ALA A 372 -18.72 -25.21 3.75
C ALA A 372 -18.59 -24.72 2.30
N GLY A 373 -17.59 -25.21 1.57
CA GLY A 373 -17.52 -25.07 0.11
C GLY A 373 -18.22 -26.26 -0.54
N ILE A 374 -19.12 -26.00 -1.49
CA ILE A 374 -19.75 -27.03 -2.32
C ILE A 374 -18.95 -27.12 -3.62
N TYR A 375 -18.41 -28.29 -3.94
CA TYR A 375 -17.80 -28.56 -5.24
C TYR A 375 -18.75 -29.42 -6.07
N ILE A 376 -19.05 -28.97 -7.29
CA ILE A 376 -19.93 -29.67 -8.22
C ILE A 376 -19.05 -30.27 -9.31
N VAL A 377 -19.17 -31.58 -9.52
CA VAL A 377 -18.59 -32.24 -10.69
C VAL A 377 -19.68 -32.29 -11.76
N THR A 378 -19.58 -31.43 -12.77
CA THR A 378 -20.47 -31.48 -13.94
C THR A 378 -20.08 -32.64 -14.85
N PRO A 379 -21.03 -33.44 -15.37
CA PRO A 379 -20.71 -34.46 -16.34
C PRO A 379 -20.21 -33.83 -17.65
N SER A 380 -19.29 -34.49 -18.34
CA SER A 380 -18.66 -34.00 -19.58
C SER A 380 -19.61 -33.82 -20.77
N ASN A 381 -20.89 -34.18 -20.62
CA ASN A 381 -21.93 -34.06 -21.66
C ASN A 381 -22.74 -32.77 -21.58
N GLY A 382 -22.40 -31.84 -20.68
CA GLY A 382 -22.99 -30.50 -20.64
C GLY A 382 -24.39 -30.40 -20.03
N ALA A 383 -24.89 -31.44 -19.34
CA ALA A 383 -26.16 -31.34 -18.64
C ALA A 383 -26.05 -30.40 -17.40
N PRO A 384 -26.98 -29.46 -17.20
CA PRO A 384 -26.93 -28.54 -16.08
C PRO A 384 -27.26 -29.23 -14.74
N ALA A 385 -26.45 -28.96 -13.71
CA ALA A 385 -26.77 -29.33 -12.33
C ALA A 385 -27.71 -28.28 -11.72
N ARG A 386 -28.78 -28.69 -11.05
CA ARG A 386 -29.71 -27.80 -10.33
C ARG A 386 -29.45 -27.87 -8.84
N ILE A 387 -29.27 -26.71 -8.20
CA ILE A 387 -29.20 -26.57 -6.75
C ILE A 387 -30.49 -25.94 -6.25
N ILE A 388 -31.11 -26.52 -5.23
CA ILE A 388 -32.22 -25.91 -4.49
C ILE A 388 -31.70 -25.65 -3.07
N ILE A 389 -31.54 -24.38 -2.70
CA ILE A 389 -31.23 -23.98 -1.34
C ILE A 389 -32.57 -23.62 -0.70
N GLY A 390 -33.02 -24.42 0.28
CA GLY A 390 -34.20 -24.10 1.09
C GLY A 390 -33.84 -23.13 2.21
N ASN A 391 -34.76 -22.23 2.56
CA ASN A 391 -34.67 -21.37 3.73
C ASN A 391 -34.87 -22.15 5.04
#